data_AF-A0A348TU14-F1
#
_entry.id   AF-A0A348TU14-F1
#
_cell.length_a   1.000
_cell.length_b   1.000
_cell.length_c   1.000
_cell.angle_alpha   90.00
_cell.angle_beta   90.00
_cell.angle_gamma   90.00
#
_symmetry.space_group_name_H-M   'P 1'
#
loop_
_entity.id
_entity.type
_entity.pdbx_description
1 polymer ?
#
loop_
_entity_poly.entity_id
_entity_poly.type
_entity_poly.pdbx_seq_one_letter_code
_entity_poly.pdbx_strand_id
1 'polypeptide(L)' 'RAADDKSGVDRYSARIDGVFARIDFDYKNEMLKVIVPKEIPAGSHNLRVVVIDGVGNTAIEEYTITL' A
#
# COMPACT_ATOMS: atom_id res chain seq x y z
N ARG A 1 -9.85 27.48 11.33
CA ARG A 1 -10.00 26.31 10.43
C ARG A 1 -9.53 25.10 11.21
N ALA A 2 -10.44 24.25 11.66
CA ALA A 2 -10.11 23.00 12.33
C ALA A 2 -11.20 22.02 11.94
N ALA A 3 -11.00 21.36 10.79
CA ALA A 3 -11.73 20.15 10.49
C ALA A 3 -10.88 19.02 11.05
N ASP A 4 -11.49 18.27 11.96
CA ASP A 4 -11.02 17.04 12.58
C ASP A 4 -10.46 16.08 11.51
N ASP A 5 -9.26 15.56 11.74
CA ASP A 5 -8.41 14.78 10.83
C ASP A 5 -8.82 13.30 10.71
N LYS A 6 -10.11 13.00 10.90
CA LYS A 6 -10.63 11.62 11.04
C LYS A 6 -11.39 11.13 9.81
N SER A 7 -10.91 11.44 8.61
CA SER A 7 -11.51 10.90 7.37
C SER A 7 -11.41 9.38 7.27
N GLY A 8 -10.55 8.75 8.09
CA GLY A 8 -10.28 7.31 8.05
C GLY A 8 -9.57 6.92 6.75
N VAL A 9 -9.08 5.68 6.68
CA VAL A 9 -8.50 5.17 5.43
C VAL A 9 -9.65 4.71 4.53
N ASP A 10 -9.71 5.23 3.30
CA ASP A 10 -10.64 4.78 2.26
C ASP A 10 -10.08 3.54 1.56
N ARG A 11 -8.82 3.61 1.10
CA ARG A 11 -8.19 2.50 0.38
C ARG A 11 -6.67 2.53 0.42
N TYR A 12 -6.09 1.36 0.15
CA TYR A 12 -4.67 1.17 -0.07
C TYR A 12 -4.41 0.80 -1.54
N SER A 13 -3.27 1.21 -2.08
CA SER A 13 -2.78 0.77 -3.39
C SER A 13 -1.33 0.33 -3.25
N ALA A 14 -0.98 -0.85 -3.79
CA ALA A 14 0.40 -1.31 -3.86
C ALA A 14 0.91 -1.36 -5.30
N ARG A 15 2.20 -1.07 -5.46
CA ARG A 15 2.96 -1.34 -6.68
C ARG A 15 4.29 -2.00 -6.33
N ILE A 16 4.71 -2.96 -7.13
CA ILE A 16 6.07 -3.52 -7.10
C ILE A 16 6.74 -3.12 -8.41
N ASP A 17 7.85 -2.38 -8.33
CA ASP A 17 8.54 -1.78 -9.47
C ASP A 17 7.63 -0.99 -10.42
N GLY A 18 6.65 -0.29 -9.84
CA GLY A 18 5.67 0.49 -10.60
C GLY A 18 4.49 -0.30 -11.18
N VAL A 19 4.53 -1.63 -11.14
CA VAL A 19 3.43 -2.51 -11.58
C VAL A 19 2.44 -2.73 -10.44
N PHE A 20 1.14 -2.65 -10.71
CA PHE A 20 0.11 -2.87 -9.69
C PHE A 20 0.25 -4.24 -9.03
N ALA A 21 0.23 -4.26 -7.70
CA ALA A 21 0.15 -5.47 -6.90
C ALA A 21 -1.15 -5.45 -6.09
N ARG A 22 -1.81 -6.60 -6.00
CA ARG A 22 -3.01 -6.72 -5.18
C ARG A 22 -2.65 -6.52 -3.70
N ILE A 23 -3.44 -5.72 -3.01
CA ILE A 23 -3.27 -5.44 -1.58
C ILE A 23 -4.60 -5.66 -0.87
N ASP A 24 -4.56 -6.37 0.24
CA ASP A 24 -5.70 -6.62 1.13
C ASP A 24 -5.36 -6.10 2.54
N PHE A 25 -6.31 -5.48 3.23
CA PHE A 25 -6.14 -5.06 4.62
C PHE A 25 -6.82 -6.05 5.58
N ASP A 26 -6.01 -6.71 6.40
CA ASP A 26 -6.49 -7.59 7.47
C ASP A 26 -6.78 -6.77 8.72
N TYR A 27 -8.02 -6.29 8.83
CA TYR A 27 -8.46 -5.42 9.93
C TYR A 27 -8.31 -6.04 11.31
N LYS A 28 -8.31 -7.39 11.42
CA LYS A 28 -8.20 -8.08 12.72
C LYS A 28 -6.79 -8.02 13.28
N ASN A 29 -5.81 -7.99 12.39
CA ASN A 29 -4.38 -7.99 12.73
C ASN A 29 -3.70 -6.66 12.39
N GLU A 30 -4.47 -5.65 11.95
CA GLU A 30 -3.99 -4.35 11.50
C GLU A 30 -2.84 -4.47 10.47
N MET A 31 -2.97 -5.42 9.52
CA MET A 31 -1.87 -5.82 8.64
C MET A 31 -2.22 -5.70 7.16
N LEU A 32 -1.30 -5.13 6.36
CA LEU A 32 -1.40 -5.12 4.90
C LEU A 32 -0.79 -6.39 4.31
N LYS A 33 -1.55 -7.05 3.44
CA LYS A 33 -1.14 -8.25 2.70
C LYS A 33 -0.99 -7.87 1.23
N VAL A 34 0.25 -7.80 0.76
CA VAL A 34 0.55 -7.57 -0.66
C VAL A 34 0.80 -8.91 -1.34
N ILE A 35 0.04 -9.19 -2.40
CA ILE A 35 0.21 -10.39 -3.22
C ILE A 35 1.25 -10.09 -4.28
N VAL A 36 2.39 -10.76 -4.18
CA VAL A 36 3.49 -10.68 -5.16
C VAL A 36 3.10 -11.49 -6.40
N PRO A 37 3.05 -10.89 -7.61
CA PRO A 37 2.86 -11.61 -8.86
C PRO A 37 3.94 -12.66 -9.08
N LYS A 38 3.58 -13.81 -9.66
CA LYS A 38 4.52 -14.95 -9.84
C LYS A 38 5.60 -14.65 -10.88
N GLU A 39 5.36 -13.68 -11.73
CA GLU A 39 6.22 -13.30 -12.86
C GLU A 39 7.34 -12.35 -12.45
N ILE A 40 7.37 -11.89 -11.19
CA ILE A 40 8.47 -11.04 -10.70
C ILE A 40 9.71 -11.92 -10.49
N PRO A 41 10.86 -11.57 -11.09
CA PRO A 41 12.09 -12.34 -10.94
C PRO A 41 12.59 -12.30 -9.48
N ALA A 42 13.45 -13.24 -9.11
CA ALA A 42 14.17 -13.15 -7.84
C ALA A 42 15.10 -11.93 -7.83
N GLY A 43 15.24 -11.28 -6.67
CA GLY A 43 16.08 -10.09 -6.55
C GLY A 43 15.50 -9.00 -5.66
N SER A 44 16.06 -7.79 -5.80
CA SER A 44 15.70 -6.60 -5.04
C SER A 44 14.65 -5.80 -5.81
N HIS A 45 13.51 -5.53 -5.16
CA HIS A 45 12.38 -4.82 -5.76
C HIS A 45 11.91 -3.67 -4.87
N ASN A 46 11.35 -2.64 -5.48
CA ASN A 46 10.72 -1.54 -4.75
C ASN A 46 9.23 -1.83 -4.57
N LEU A 47 8.80 -2.00 -3.32
CA LEU A 47 7.39 -2.00 -2.93
C LEU A 47 6.98 -0.59 -2.54
N ARG A 48 6.00 -0.03 -3.25
CA ARG A 48 5.38 1.24 -2.94
C ARG A 48 3.93 1.03 -2.51
N VAL A 49 3.59 1.53 -1.33
CA VAL A 49 2.24 1.55 -0.78
C VAL A 49 1.73 2.99 -0.74
N VAL A 50 0.52 3.21 -1.25
CA VAL A 50 -0.18 4.50 -1.18
C VAL A 50 -1.41 4.33 -0.30
N VAL A 51 -1.50 5.13 0.75
CA VAL A 51 -2.66 5.22 1.65
C VAL A 51 -3.50 6.40 1.21
N ILE A 52 -4.79 6.18 0.97
CA ILE A 52 -5.73 7.21 0.53
C ILE A 52 -6.81 7.34 1.61
N ASP A 53 -7.01 8.55 2.12
CA ASP A 53 -8.01 8.82 3.14
C ASP A 53 -9.41 9.10 2.54
N GLY A 54 -10.44 9.16 3.39
CA GLY A 54 -11.83 9.39 2.99
C GLY A 54 -12.12 10.73 2.27
N VAL A 55 -11.16 11.65 2.21
CA VAL A 55 -11.29 12.94 1.53
C VAL A 55 -10.27 13.12 0.39
N GLY A 56 -9.50 12.07 0.08
CA GLY A 56 -8.57 12.00 -1.05
C GLY A 56 -7.14 12.44 -0.76
N ASN A 57 -6.75 12.69 0.49
CA ASN A 57 -5.34 12.90 0.83
C ASN A 57 -4.56 11.60 0.67
N THR A 58 -3.29 11.71 0.29
CA THR A 58 -2.42 10.54 0.06
C THR A 58 -1.15 10.58 0.91
N ALA A 59 -0.81 9.45 1.52
CA ALA A 59 0.52 9.19 2.07
C ALA A 59 1.19 8.07 1.27
N ILE A 60 2.51 8.13 1.12
CA ILE A 60 3.29 7.15 0.34
C ILE A 60 4.37 6.57 1.26
N GLU A 61 4.43 5.25 1.28
CA GLU A 61 5.47 4.47 1.96
C GLU A 61 6.20 3.61 0.93
N GLU A 62 7.53 3.57 1.00
CA GLU A 62 8.37 2.80 0.07
C GLU A 62 9.32 1.88 0.83
N TYR A 63 9.45 0.64 0.33
CA TYR A 63 10.27 -0.40 0.93
C TYR A 63 11.07 -1.11 -0.16
N THR A 64 12.27 -1.56 0.21
CA THR A 64 13.00 -2.54 -0.59
C THR A 64 12.63 -3.93 -0.08
N ILE A 65 12.18 -4.80 -0.97
CA ILE A 65 11.88 -6.21 -0.68
C ILE A 65 12.80 -7.12 -1.49
N THR A 66 13.11 -8.29 -0.94
CA THR A 66 13.87 -9.33 -1.64
C THR A 66 12.97 -10.53 -1.87
N LEU A 67 12.86 -10.97 -3.13
CA LEU A 67 12.09 -12.15 -3.56
C LEU A 67 12.99 -13.36 -3.81
#